data_AF-A0A6N3KBM0-F1
#
_entry.id   AF-A0A6N3KBM0-F1
#
_cell.length_a   1.000
_cell.length_b   1.000
_cell.length_c   1.000
_cell.angle_alpha   90.00
_cell.angle_beta   90.00
_cell.angle_gamma   90.00
#
_symmetry.space_group_name_H-M   'P 1'
#
loop_
_entity.id
_entity.type
_entity.pdbx_description
1 polymer ?
#
loop_
_entity_poly.entity_id
_entity_poly.type
_entity_poly.pdbx_seq_one_letter_code
_entity_poly.pdbx_strand_id
1 'polypeptide(L)'
;MLPPDTPAADILTAAADVIAQRGKCTGDYTDEQGRVCALGALRLVLTGEAMPMPFDDRDRQVAYIDAFTTLGRHLEAVDANAPAIYEWSDASTQDQVVAAMRAAADRARVTR
;
A
#
# COMPACT_ATOMS: atom_id res chain seq x y z
N MET A 1 -10.04 2.42 10.35
CA MET A 1 -10.14 2.93 8.97
C MET A 1 -9.77 4.40 8.97
N LEU A 2 -9.04 4.85 7.95
CA LEU A 2 -8.65 6.24 7.77
C LEU A 2 -9.75 7.04 7.05
N PRO A 3 -9.86 8.36 7.31
CA PRO A 3 -10.67 9.26 6.50
C PRO A 3 -10.25 9.28 5.02
N PRO A 4 -11.16 9.48 4.06
CA PRO A 4 -10.81 9.50 2.64
C PRO A 4 -10.00 10.74 2.21
N ASP A 5 -9.98 11.82 2.99
CA ASP A 5 -9.11 12.98 2.79
C ASP A 5 -7.70 12.78 3.36
N THR A 6 -7.39 11.58 3.88
CA THR A 6 -6.07 11.27 4.42
C THR A 6 -5.00 11.35 3.31
N PRO A 7 -3.89 12.06 3.54
CA PRO A 7 -2.77 12.11 2.60
C PRO A 7 -2.22 10.73 2.23
N ALA A 8 -1.81 10.56 0.97
CA ALA A 8 -1.14 9.35 0.49
C ALA A 8 0.05 8.91 1.37
N ALA A 9 0.84 9.87 1.87
CA ALA A 9 1.95 9.59 2.78
C ALA A 9 1.51 8.89 4.08
N ASP A 10 0.39 9.31 4.65
CA ASP A 10 -0.10 8.77 5.91
C ASP A 10 -0.81 7.43 5.69
N ILE A 11 -1.49 7.26 4.56
CA ILE A 11 -2.03 5.96 4.11
C ILE A 11 -0.90 4.94 3.94
N LEU A 12 0.18 5.30 3.24
CA LEU A 12 1.35 4.45 3.04
C LEU A 12 2.03 4.09 4.36
N THR A 13 2.16 5.05 5.28
CA THR A 13 2.71 4.82 6.62
C THR A 13 1.86 3.82 7.39
N ALA A 14 0.54 4.02 7.45
CA ALA A 14 -0.37 3.14 8.15
C ALA A 14 -0.40 1.72 7.54
N ALA A 15 -0.36 1.62 6.20
CA ALA A 15 -0.32 0.33 5.52
C ALA A 15 1.00 -0.41 5.77
N ALA A 16 2.14 0.29 5.81
CA ALA A 16 3.41 -0.28 6.20
C ALA A 16 3.37 -0.82 7.64
N ASP A 17 2.74 -0.09 8.57
CA ASP A 17 2.58 -0.53 9.96
C ASP A 17 1.69 -1.77 10.08
N VAL A 18 0.63 -1.87 9.28
CA VAL A 18 -0.18 -3.09 9.18
C VAL A 18 0.67 -4.28 8.75
N ILE A 19 1.46 -4.15 7.69
CA ILE A 19 2.31 -5.23 7.19
C ILE A 19 3.38 -5.61 8.23
N ALA A 20 3.99 -4.62 8.88
CA ALA A 20 5.00 -4.85 9.92
C ALA A 20 4.43 -5.60 11.13
N GLN A 21 3.17 -5.33 11.51
CA GLN A 21 2.50 -5.95 12.65
C GLN A 21 1.92 -7.33 12.33
N ARG A 22 1.24 -7.47 11.18
CA ARG A 22 0.51 -8.68 10.82
C ARG A 22 1.35 -9.67 10.04
N GLY A 23 2.31 -9.18 9.29
CA GLY A 23 3.11 -9.94 8.34
C GLY A 23 2.66 -9.74 6.90
N LYS A 24 3.53 -10.14 5.97
CA LYS A 24 3.29 -10.10 4.52
C LYS A 24 2.76 -11.43 3.99
N CYS A 25 1.74 -11.40 3.12
CA CYS A 25 1.33 -12.55 2.29
C CYS A 25 1.73 -12.38 0.82
N THR A 26 1.65 -13.47 0.04
CA THR A 26 1.95 -13.53 -1.40
C THR A 26 0.81 -14.17 -2.17
N GLY A 27 0.60 -13.75 -3.41
CA GLY A 27 -0.37 -14.36 -4.33
C GLY A 27 -1.83 -13.96 -4.07
N ASP A 28 -2.12 -13.27 -2.98
CA ASP A 28 -3.44 -12.72 -2.65
C ASP A 28 -3.30 -11.41 -1.84
N TYR A 29 -4.41 -10.71 -1.63
CA TYR A 29 -4.50 -9.47 -0.84
C TYR A 29 -4.38 -9.73 0.66
N THR A 30 -4.90 -10.86 1.13
CA THR A 30 -4.80 -11.34 2.50
C THR A 30 -4.80 -12.87 2.53
N ASP A 31 -4.25 -13.48 3.57
CA ASP A 31 -4.38 -14.92 3.81
C ASP A 31 -5.18 -15.26 5.07
N GLU A 32 -5.33 -16.57 5.34
CA GLU A 32 -6.04 -17.11 6.50
C GLU A 32 -5.43 -16.71 7.85
N GLN A 33 -4.16 -16.29 7.88
CA GLN A 33 -3.50 -15.77 9.08
C GLN A 33 -3.69 -14.25 9.24
N GLY A 34 -4.39 -13.60 8.31
CA GLY A 34 -4.63 -12.15 8.33
C GLY A 34 -3.41 -11.32 7.95
N ARG A 35 -2.38 -11.95 7.36
CA ARG A 35 -1.25 -11.26 6.72
C ARG A 35 -1.74 -10.61 5.43
N VAL A 36 -1.13 -9.51 5.00
CA VAL A 36 -1.57 -8.76 3.83
C VAL A 36 -0.42 -8.42 2.88
N CYS A 37 -0.72 -8.29 1.58
CA CYS A 37 0.23 -7.76 0.61
C CYS A 37 0.19 -6.21 0.61
N ALA A 38 1.03 -5.56 -0.21
CA ALA A 38 1.04 -4.09 -0.31
C ALA A 38 -0.34 -3.50 -0.67
N LEU A 39 -1.03 -4.09 -1.66
CA LEU A 39 -2.35 -3.61 -2.11
C LEU A 39 -3.44 -3.89 -1.08
N GLY A 40 -3.41 -5.07 -0.46
CA GLY A 40 -4.31 -5.45 0.64
C GLY A 40 -4.18 -4.53 1.84
N ALA A 41 -2.96 -4.14 2.20
CA ALA A 41 -2.72 -3.20 3.29
C ALA A 41 -3.29 -1.80 2.99
N LEU A 42 -3.08 -1.27 1.77
CA LEU A 42 -3.66 0.01 1.35
C LEU A 42 -5.19 -0.01 1.40
N ARG A 43 -5.82 -1.10 0.94
CA ARG A 43 -7.27 -1.27 1.05
C ARG A 43 -7.71 -1.35 2.51
N LEU A 44 -7.09 -2.22 3.30
CA LEU A 44 -7.47 -2.47 4.68
C LEU A 44 -7.51 -1.18 5.51
N VAL A 45 -6.50 -0.31 5.37
CA VAL A 45 -6.46 0.95 6.14
C VAL A 45 -7.57 1.91 5.72
N LEU A 46 -8.02 1.88 4.46
CA LEU A 46 -9.06 2.76 3.91
C LEU A 46 -10.47 2.20 4.05
N THR A 47 -10.69 0.89 3.92
CA THR A 47 -12.03 0.29 3.83
C THR A 47 -12.35 -0.64 4.98
N GLY A 48 -11.35 -1.01 5.79
CA GLY A 48 -11.48 -2.06 6.79
C GLY A 48 -11.40 -3.47 6.21
N GLU A 49 -11.30 -3.61 4.89
CA GLU A 49 -11.30 -4.88 4.16
C GLU A 49 -10.11 -4.94 3.21
N ALA A 50 -9.29 -5.99 3.28
CA ALA A 50 -8.12 -6.14 2.40
C ALA A 50 -8.53 -6.57 0.97
N MET A 51 -9.63 -7.31 0.83
CA MET A 51 -10.03 -7.95 -0.43
C MET A 51 -10.42 -6.95 -1.52
N PRO A 52 -10.24 -7.31 -2.82
CA PRO A 52 -10.54 -6.46 -3.97
C PRO A 52 -12.05 -6.32 -4.27
N MET A 53 -12.82 -5.74 -3.34
CA MET A 53 -14.22 -5.34 -3.53
C MET A 53 -14.36 -3.95 -4.16
N PRO A 54 -15.47 -3.62 -4.85
CA PRO A 54 -15.76 -2.25 -5.26
C PRO A 54 -15.67 -1.26 -4.09
N PHE A 55 -15.29 -0.01 -4.37
CA PHE A 55 -15.36 1.05 -3.37
C PHE A 55 -16.78 1.57 -3.29
N ASP A 56 -17.36 1.57 -2.08
CA ASP A 56 -18.68 2.14 -1.82
C ASP A 56 -18.67 3.69 -1.80
N ASP A 57 -17.48 4.27 -1.75
CA ASP A 57 -17.24 5.70 -1.61
C ASP A 57 -16.16 6.17 -2.59
N ARG A 58 -16.49 7.20 -3.38
CA ARG A 58 -15.61 7.73 -4.43
C ARG A 58 -14.34 8.35 -3.84
N ASP A 59 -14.42 9.02 -2.71
CA ASP A 59 -13.27 9.71 -2.13
C ASP A 59 -12.26 8.68 -1.58
N ARG A 60 -12.73 7.56 -1.02
CA ARG A 60 -11.88 6.41 -0.67
C ARG A 60 -11.20 5.79 -1.88
N GLN A 61 -11.91 5.69 -3.01
CA GLN A 61 -11.30 5.21 -4.25
C GLN A 61 -10.18 6.13 -4.72
N VAL A 62 -10.40 7.45 -4.68
CA VAL A 62 -9.38 8.46 -5.03
C VAL A 62 -8.18 8.35 -4.09
N ALA A 63 -8.41 8.28 -2.77
CA ALA A 63 -7.33 8.13 -1.78
C ALA A 63 -6.50 6.85 -1.99
N TYR A 64 -7.16 5.73 -2.35
CA TYR A 64 -6.49 4.50 -2.70
C TYR A 64 -5.63 4.65 -3.95
N ILE A 65 -6.17 5.26 -5.01
CA ILE A 65 -5.44 5.50 -6.27
C ILE A 65 -4.24 6.41 -6.01
N ASP A 66 -4.39 7.46 -5.22
CA ASP A 66 -3.29 8.37 -4.90
C ASP A 66 -2.17 7.67 -4.14
N ALA A 67 -2.49 6.85 -3.12
CA ALA A 67 -1.50 6.06 -2.39
C ALA A 67 -0.84 5.00 -3.28
N PHE A 68 -1.63 4.31 -4.12
CA PHE A 68 -1.15 3.33 -5.09
C PHE A 68 -0.17 3.96 -6.09
N THR A 69 -0.55 5.09 -6.71
CA THR A 69 0.28 5.80 -7.68
C THR A 69 1.53 6.38 -7.02
N THR A 70 1.44 6.84 -5.77
CA THR A 70 2.60 7.33 -5.01
C THR A 70 3.62 6.21 -4.78
N LEU A 71 3.17 5.02 -4.38
CA LEU A 71 4.04 3.85 -4.25
C LEU A 71 4.65 3.45 -5.60
N GLY A 72 3.83 3.37 -6.66
CA GLY A 72 4.30 3.04 -8.00
C GLY A 72 5.41 3.97 -8.50
N ARG A 73 5.20 5.29 -8.40
CA ARG A 73 6.21 6.29 -8.77
C ARG A 73 7.49 6.19 -7.94
N HIS A 74 7.38 5.82 -6.67
CA HIS A 74 8.56 5.58 -5.84
C HIS A 74 9.35 4.37 -6.34
N LEU A 75 8.68 3.26 -6.63
CA LEU A 75 9.32 2.05 -7.14
C LEU A 75 9.99 2.30 -8.50
N GLU A 76 9.31 2.98 -9.43
CA GLU A 76 9.86 3.37 -10.73
C GLU A 76 11.08 4.30 -10.61
N ALA A 77 11.09 5.18 -9.61
CA ALA A 77 12.23 6.07 -9.37
C ALA A 77 13.45 5.33 -8.80
N VAL A 78 13.25 4.18 -8.15
CA VAL A 78 14.33 3.31 -7.64
C VAL A 78 14.81 2.36 -8.73
N ASP A 79 13.88 1.79 -9.51
CA ASP A 79 14.14 0.92 -10.65
C ASP A 79 13.15 1.24 -11.77
N ALA A 80 13.64 1.78 -12.89
CA ALA A 80 12.81 2.13 -14.04
C ALA A 80 12.13 0.91 -14.70
N ASN A 81 12.59 -0.31 -14.40
CA ASN A 81 11.98 -1.56 -14.86
C ASN A 81 11.17 -2.25 -13.75
N ALA A 82 10.82 -1.54 -12.67
CA ALA A 82 10.00 -2.09 -11.60
C ALA A 82 8.72 -2.73 -12.18
N PRO A 83 8.40 -3.98 -11.82
CA PRO A 83 7.20 -4.63 -12.31
C PRO A 83 5.96 -4.00 -11.66
N ALA A 84 4.77 -4.49 -12.03
CA ALA A 84 3.54 -4.04 -11.40
C ALA A 84 3.59 -4.27 -9.87
N ILE A 85 2.93 -3.41 -9.09
CA ILE A 85 3.04 -3.42 -7.61
C ILE A 85 2.69 -4.79 -7.01
N TYR A 86 1.74 -5.53 -7.58
CA TYR A 86 1.40 -6.87 -7.08
C TYR A 86 2.54 -7.88 -7.32
N GLU A 87 3.17 -7.87 -8.51
CA GLU A 87 4.34 -8.70 -8.83
C GLU A 87 5.55 -8.33 -7.97
N TRP A 88 5.84 -7.03 -7.85
CA TRP A 88 6.90 -6.54 -6.97
C TRP A 88 6.65 -6.93 -5.52
N SER A 89 5.41 -6.75 -5.03
CA SER A 89 5.02 -7.09 -3.67
C SER A 89 5.26 -8.57 -3.44
N ASP A 90 4.83 -9.45 -4.35
CA ASP A 90 5.00 -10.90 -4.24
C ASP A 90 6.48 -11.32 -4.19
N ALA A 91 7.32 -10.74 -5.05
CA ALA A 91 8.75 -11.03 -5.10
C ALA A 91 9.56 -10.45 -3.91
N SER A 92 9.03 -9.43 -3.24
CA SER A 92 9.72 -8.73 -2.15
C SER A 92 9.55 -9.43 -0.80
N THR A 93 10.54 -9.30 0.07
CA THR A 93 10.39 -9.65 1.50
C THR A 93 9.48 -8.67 2.23
N GLN A 94 8.99 -9.04 3.41
CA GLN A 94 8.22 -8.14 4.27
C GLN A 94 8.97 -6.83 4.54
N ASP A 95 10.25 -6.91 4.91
CA ASP A 95 11.06 -5.73 5.24
C ASP A 95 11.24 -4.81 4.04
N GLN A 96 11.43 -5.37 2.84
CA GLN A 96 11.51 -4.58 1.61
C GLN A 96 10.19 -3.85 1.30
N VAL A 97 9.05 -4.52 1.49
CA VAL A 97 7.75 -3.88 1.26
C VAL A 97 7.52 -2.75 2.27
N VAL A 98 7.76 -3.01 3.56
CA VAL A 98 7.63 -2.00 4.62
C VAL A 98 8.57 -0.82 4.38
N ALA A 99 9.83 -1.07 4.03
CA ALA A 99 10.81 -0.03 3.75
C ALA A 99 10.42 0.83 2.55
N ALA A 100 9.98 0.22 1.44
CA ALA A 100 9.56 0.95 0.25
C ALA A 100 8.31 1.79 0.49
N MET A 101 7.32 1.29 1.25
CA MET A 101 6.13 2.07 1.59
C MET A 101 6.48 3.28 2.49
N ARG A 102 7.38 3.10 3.46
CA ARG A 102 7.87 4.20 4.31
C ARG A 102 8.66 5.22 3.50
N ALA A 103 9.55 4.78 2.61
CA ALA A 103 10.31 5.68 1.74
C ALA A 103 9.41 6.44 0.75
N ALA A 104 8.39 5.78 0.19
CA ALA A 104 7.38 6.43 -0.64
C ALA A 104 6.60 7.49 0.15
N ALA A 105 6.21 7.18 1.40
CA ALA A 105 5.54 8.12 2.28
C ALA A 105 6.40 9.37 2.56
N ASP A 106 7.67 9.18 2.90
CA ASP A 106 8.58 10.29 3.19
C ASP A 106 8.81 11.16 1.96
N ARG A 107 8.99 10.56 0.78
CA ARG A 107 9.11 11.31 -0.47
C ARG A 107 7.86 12.15 -0.75
N ALA A 108 6.67 11.59 -0.52
CA ALA A 108 5.41 12.28 -0.76
C ALA A 108 5.19 13.48 0.19
N ARG A 109 5.76 13.45 1.40
CA ARG A 109 5.75 14.59 2.34
C ARG A 109 6.64 15.75 1.86
N VAL A 110 7.76 15.45 1.22
CA VAL A 110 8.73 16.46 0.77
C VAL A 110 8.28 17.16 -0.51
N THR A 111 7.46 16.52 -1.34
CA THR A 111 6.99 17.06 -2.62
C THR A 111 5.68 17.86 -2.52
N ARG A 112 5.23 18.22 -1.31
CA ARG A 112 3.96 18.92 -1.06
C ARG A 112 4.11 20.43 -0.99
#